data_AF-A0A916Z4B9-F1
#
_entry.id   AF-A0A916Z4B9-F1
#
_cell.length_a   1.000
_cell.length_b   1.000
_cell.length_c   1.000
_cell.angle_alpha   90.00
_cell.angle_beta   90.00
_cell.angle_gamma   90.00
#
_symmetry.space_group_name_H-M   'P 1'
#
loop_
_entity.id
_entity.type
_entity.pdbx_description
1 polymer ?
#
loop_
_entity_poly.entity_id
_entity_poly.type
_entity_poly.pdbx_seq_one_letter_code
_entity_poly.pdbx_strand_id
1 'polypeptide(L)'
;MFGYAGWYSKEIYRNILFYTPFQQLFLLAPVLYFYFKTLLDKSFSFSARDYIHFLPATLYLIYSIVVFLTDKVILKEYYFYADGKDKDFSTWYQITGLFSLTYYLIQSLKTYNEYKTITYNVVSFADSVMFRWAQRFLIAFLLLIAIRIVFFIANPEWDEFGKKFWYYVCFSLLFYYVSISGYTNSVLSTTSFRDSARNFENDSKLNVEDITIDKNTFKVEIADLDIWKEKIESLMLVDKMYENPELVISDLSNRLGTHSKKISQIINEGFEMNFNDFVNHYRTKALIAKIEEGEHNIQTLLGLALDCGFNSKSTFNRAFKRATNLSPKEYIEKNYPK
;
A
#
# COMPACT_ATOMS: atom_id res chain seq x y z
N MET A 1 -1.98 -2.47 -33.17
CA MET A 1 -2.60 -1.37 -33.96
C MET A 1 -1.57 -0.50 -34.71
N PHE A 2 -0.33 -0.97 -34.95
CA PHE A 2 0.72 -0.24 -35.71
C PHE A 2 0.83 -0.68 -37.20
N GLY A 3 -0.02 -1.60 -37.65
CA GLY A 3 -0.06 -2.10 -39.03
C GLY A 3 -0.33 -1.03 -40.11
N TYR A 4 -1.15 -0.03 -39.77
CA TYR A 4 -1.68 0.95 -40.73
C TYR A 4 -0.70 2.06 -41.10
N ALA A 5 0.37 2.28 -40.32
CA ALA A 5 1.36 3.35 -40.57
C ALA A 5 2.53 2.92 -41.47
N GLY A 6 2.48 1.73 -42.07
CA GLY A 6 3.57 1.19 -42.90
C GLY A 6 4.82 0.76 -42.12
N TRP A 7 4.77 0.74 -40.79
CA TRP A 7 5.89 0.30 -39.95
C TRP A 7 6.21 -1.18 -40.12
N TYR A 8 5.20 -2.00 -40.42
CA TYR A 8 5.37 -3.43 -40.75
C TYR A 8 5.60 -3.69 -42.24
N SER A 9 5.45 -2.68 -43.11
CA SER A 9 5.66 -2.84 -44.57
C SER A 9 7.11 -2.60 -44.99
N LYS A 10 7.91 -1.90 -44.17
CA LYS A 10 9.36 -1.77 -44.37
C LYS A 10 10.10 -2.84 -43.56
N GLU A 11 10.77 -3.77 -44.25
CA GLU A 11 11.41 -4.94 -43.65
C GLU A 11 12.38 -4.60 -42.52
N ILE A 12 13.17 -3.53 -42.64
CA ILE A 12 14.20 -3.16 -41.66
C ILE A 12 13.59 -2.82 -40.29
N TYR A 13 12.53 -2.00 -40.24
CA TYR A 13 11.92 -1.59 -38.97
C TYR A 13 11.15 -2.74 -38.32
N ARG A 14 10.39 -3.49 -39.13
CA ARG A 14 9.69 -4.69 -38.70
C ARG A 14 10.64 -5.67 -38.02
N ASN A 15 11.77 -5.96 -38.66
CA ASN A 15 12.68 -6.99 -38.19
C ASN A 15 13.37 -6.58 -36.89
N ILE A 16 13.74 -5.30 -36.67
CA ILE A 16 14.33 -4.85 -35.40
C ILE A 16 13.34 -4.92 -34.24
N LEU A 17 12.08 -4.53 -34.46
CA LEU A 17 11.05 -4.52 -33.42
C LEU A 17 10.80 -5.94 -32.89
N PHE A 18 10.94 -6.98 -33.72
CA PHE A 18 10.77 -8.37 -33.31
C PHE A 18 11.84 -8.93 -32.37
N TYR A 19 13.02 -8.30 -32.27
CA TYR A 19 14.03 -8.68 -31.27
C TYR A 19 13.93 -7.84 -30.00
N THR A 20 13.04 -6.85 -29.98
CA THR A 20 12.78 -6.05 -28.79
C THR A 20 11.65 -6.71 -28.01
N PRO A 21 11.91 -7.30 -26.82
CA PRO A 21 10.84 -7.92 -26.05
C PRO A 21 9.86 -6.83 -25.60
N PHE A 22 8.64 -6.88 -26.12
CA PHE A 22 7.55 -5.97 -25.77
C PHE A 22 6.81 -6.46 -24.53
N GLN A 23 6.75 -7.78 -24.31
CA GLN A 23 6.23 -8.34 -23.07
C GLN A 23 7.34 -8.46 -22.04
N GLN A 24 7.55 -7.41 -21.26
CA GLN A 24 8.59 -7.35 -20.23
C GLN A 24 8.17 -8.05 -18.92
N LEU A 25 7.72 -9.31 -18.98
CA LEU A 25 7.11 -10.02 -17.84
C LEU A 25 8.05 -10.16 -16.64
N PHE A 26 9.32 -10.46 -16.89
CA PHE A 26 10.33 -10.57 -15.83
C PHE A 26 10.75 -9.23 -15.22
N LEU A 27 10.51 -8.13 -15.92
CA LEU A 27 10.82 -6.78 -15.42
C LEU A 27 9.61 -6.18 -14.69
N LEU A 28 8.41 -6.37 -15.23
CA LEU A 28 7.18 -5.78 -14.71
C LEU A 28 6.92 -6.17 -13.26
N ALA A 29 7.11 -7.45 -12.94
CA ALA A 29 6.84 -7.98 -11.60
C ALA A 29 7.74 -7.36 -10.49
N PRO A 30 9.08 -7.37 -10.60
CA PRO A 30 9.94 -6.73 -9.61
C PRO A 30 9.79 -5.21 -9.60
N VAL A 31 9.60 -4.55 -10.76
CA VAL A 31 9.34 -3.09 -10.82
C VAL A 31 8.10 -2.75 -9.99
N LEU A 32 7.00 -3.48 -10.16
CA LEU A 32 5.76 -3.25 -9.43
C LEU A 32 5.96 -3.45 -7.93
N TYR A 33 6.66 -4.52 -7.51
CA TYR A 33 6.97 -4.76 -6.11
C TYR A 33 7.78 -3.64 -5.48
N PHE A 34 8.89 -3.23 -6.10
CA PHE A 34 9.72 -2.15 -5.55
C PHE A 34 9.05 -0.78 -5.61
N TYR A 35 8.17 -0.55 -6.59
CA TYR A 35 7.31 0.63 -6.60
C TYR A 35 6.43 0.67 -5.34
N PHE A 36 5.72 -0.41 -4.99
CA PHE A 36 4.94 -0.43 -3.75
C PHE A 36 5.82 -0.41 -2.50
N LYS A 37 6.97 -1.08 -2.51
CA LYS A 37 7.92 -1.05 -1.40
C LYS A 37 8.39 0.38 -1.10
N THR A 38 8.86 1.11 -2.11
CA THR A 38 9.29 2.53 -1.97
C THR A 38 8.13 3.49 -1.64
N LEU A 39 6.92 3.18 -2.12
CA LEU A 39 5.74 3.99 -1.82
C LEU A 39 5.30 3.85 -0.36
N LEU A 40 5.26 2.61 0.14
CA LEU A 40 4.66 2.24 1.43
C LEU A 40 5.68 2.23 2.58
N ASP A 41 6.95 1.97 2.28
CA ASP A 41 8.06 2.00 3.22
C ASP A 41 9.04 3.10 2.81
N LYS A 42 9.04 4.21 3.55
CA LYS A 42 9.94 5.35 3.30
C LYS A 42 11.36 5.09 3.77
N SER A 43 11.57 4.10 4.64
CA SER A 43 12.90 3.72 5.14
C SER A 43 13.65 2.88 4.12
N PHE A 44 12.91 2.31 3.17
CA PHE A 44 13.47 1.48 2.14
C PHE A 44 14.38 2.29 1.23
N SER A 45 15.63 1.82 1.14
CA SER A 45 16.61 2.24 0.15
C SER A 45 17.05 1.02 -0.64
N PHE A 46 17.28 1.21 -1.94
CA PHE A 46 17.76 0.14 -2.81
C PHE A 46 19.17 -0.28 -2.42
N SER A 47 19.34 -1.57 -2.10
CA SER A 47 20.63 -2.19 -1.83
C SER A 47 21.15 -2.95 -3.05
N ALA A 48 22.45 -3.28 -3.05
CA ALA A 48 23.05 -4.13 -4.09
C ALA A 48 22.35 -5.50 -4.21
N ARG A 49 21.79 -6.02 -3.11
CA ARG A 49 21.06 -7.30 -3.10
C ARG A 49 19.73 -7.20 -3.85
N ASP A 50 19.09 -6.04 -3.89
CA ASP A 50 17.81 -5.85 -4.54
C ASP A 50 17.92 -5.97 -6.08
N TYR A 51 19.11 -5.74 -6.65
CA TYR A 51 19.35 -5.92 -8.09
C TYR A 51 19.18 -7.37 -8.57
N ILE A 52 19.29 -8.36 -7.68
CA ILE A 52 19.12 -9.78 -8.06
C ILE A 52 17.71 -10.07 -8.59
N HIS A 53 16.71 -9.30 -8.16
CA HIS A 53 15.33 -9.45 -8.60
C HIS A 53 15.13 -9.08 -10.07
N PHE A 54 16.04 -8.30 -10.65
CA PHE A 54 16.05 -7.91 -12.06
C PHE A 54 16.89 -8.85 -12.94
N LEU A 55 17.65 -9.77 -12.33
CA LEU A 55 18.51 -10.71 -13.05
C LEU A 55 17.75 -11.50 -14.14
N PRO A 56 16.54 -12.05 -13.91
CA PRO A 56 15.80 -12.75 -14.97
C PRO A 56 15.47 -11.86 -16.18
N ALA A 57 15.12 -10.59 -15.94
CA ALA A 57 14.86 -9.63 -17.01
C ALA A 57 16.13 -9.28 -17.79
N THR A 58 17.23 -9.05 -17.08
CA THR A 58 18.54 -8.77 -17.69
C THR A 58 19.04 -9.95 -18.51
N LEU A 59 18.93 -11.18 -18.00
CA LEU A 59 19.32 -12.39 -18.73
C LEU A 59 18.48 -12.58 -19.99
N TYR A 60 17.17 -12.34 -19.92
CA TYR A 60 16.30 -12.42 -21.09
C TYR A 60 16.63 -11.36 -22.13
N LEU A 61 16.92 -10.12 -21.70
CA LEU A 61 17.37 -9.05 -22.59
C LEU A 61 18.70 -9.39 -23.28
N ILE A 62 19.67 -9.93 -22.52
CA ILE A 62 20.96 -10.38 -23.09
C ILE A 62 20.72 -11.49 -24.11
N TYR A 63 19.87 -12.47 -23.79
CA TYR A 63 19.50 -13.52 -24.74
C TYR A 63 18.93 -12.95 -26.04
N SER A 64 17.96 -12.03 -25.96
CA SER A 64 17.38 -11.40 -27.17
C SER A 64 18.42 -10.60 -27.98
N ILE A 65 19.36 -9.91 -27.30
CA ILE A 65 20.45 -9.18 -27.97
C ILE A 65 21.42 -10.14 -28.66
N VAL A 66 21.83 -11.22 -27.99
CA VAL A 66 22.75 -12.22 -28.56
C VAL A 66 22.14 -12.86 -29.80
N VAL A 67 20.86 -13.21 -29.74
CA VAL A 67 20.16 -13.79 -30.90
C VAL A 67 20.05 -12.77 -32.03
N PHE A 68 19.70 -11.51 -31.74
CA PHE A 68 19.69 -10.45 -32.73
C PHE A 68 21.03 -10.27 -33.44
N LEU A 69 22.13 -10.24 -32.68
CA LEU A 69 23.48 -10.09 -33.24
C LEU A 69 23.85 -11.30 -34.09
N THR A 70 23.52 -12.51 -33.64
CA THR A 70 23.78 -13.75 -34.38
C THR A 70 23.05 -13.76 -35.71
N ASP A 71 21.74 -13.51 -35.69
CA ASP A 71 20.89 -13.49 -36.87
C ASP A 71 21.34 -12.42 -37.87
N LYS A 72 21.54 -11.18 -37.39
CA LYS A 72 21.86 -10.06 -38.26
C LYS A 72 23.30 -10.07 -38.80
N VAL A 73 24.27 -10.39 -37.94
CA VAL A 73 25.71 -10.22 -38.26
C VAL A 73 26.32 -11.50 -38.79
N ILE A 74 26.00 -12.65 -38.18
CA ILE A 74 26.63 -13.93 -38.49
C ILE A 74 25.85 -14.65 -39.60
N LEU A 75 24.56 -14.89 -39.35
CA LEU A 75 23.70 -15.67 -40.26
C LEU A 75 23.19 -14.83 -41.44
N LYS A 76 23.17 -13.49 -41.28
CA LYS A 76 22.60 -12.54 -42.25
C LYS A 76 21.14 -12.83 -42.60
N GLU A 77 20.44 -13.55 -41.72
CA GLU A 77 19.05 -13.98 -41.85
C GLU A 77 18.36 -13.93 -40.48
N TYR A 78 17.07 -13.60 -40.46
CA TYR A 78 16.30 -13.37 -39.23
C TYR A 78 15.65 -14.65 -38.71
N TYR A 79 16.46 -15.61 -38.24
CA TYR A 79 16.01 -16.94 -37.80
C TYR A 79 15.19 -16.99 -36.52
N PHE A 80 15.30 -15.98 -35.65
CA PHE A 80 14.55 -15.90 -34.40
C PHE A 80 13.04 -16.04 -34.60
N TYR A 81 12.54 -15.64 -35.78
CA TYR A 81 11.14 -15.78 -36.20
C TYR A 81 10.94 -16.75 -37.37
N ALA A 82 11.90 -17.62 -37.68
CA ALA A 82 11.77 -18.57 -38.79
C ALA A 82 10.56 -19.51 -38.63
N ASP A 83 10.11 -19.77 -37.40
CA ASP A 83 8.89 -20.52 -37.10
C ASP A 83 7.60 -19.66 -37.13
N GLY A 84 7.71 -18.39 -37.51
CA GLY A 84 6.61 -17.44 -37.58
C GLY A 84 6.03 -17.04 -36.22
N LYS A 85 6.67 -17.40 -35.11
CA LYS A 85 6.15 -17.19 -33.75
C LYS A 85 6.99 -16.20 -32.97
N ASP A 86 6.27 -15.25 -32.37
CA ASP A 86 6.84 -14.29 -31.44
C ASP A 86 7.24 -14.97 -30.12
N LYS A 87 8.52 -14.83 -29.75
CA LYS A 87 9.08 -15.49 -28.57
C LYS A 87 8.59 -14.87 -27.26
N ASP A 88 8.08 -13.64 -27.28
CA ASP A 88 7.36 -13.06 -26.14
C ASP A 88 6.10 -13.86 -25.81
N PHE A 89 5.52 -14.56 -26.79
CA PHE A 89 4.34 -15.40 -26.60
C PHE A 89 4.69 -16.88 -26.37
N SER A 90 5.97 -17.20 -26.24
CA SER A 90 6.38 -18.58 -25.93
C SER A 90 5.79 -19.05 -24.60
N THR A 91 5.27 -20.27 -24.59
CA THR A 91 4.52 -20.82 -23.44
C THR A 91 5.34 -20.80 -22.16
N TRP A 92 6.63 -21.15 -22.22
CA TRP A 92 7.50 -21.16 -21.06
C TRP A 92 7.70 -19.74 -20.48
N TYR A 93 7.85 -18.72 -21.34
CA TYR A 93 8.05 -17.33 -20.92
C TYR A 93 6.78 -16.77 -20.29
N GLN A 94 5.62 -17.07 -20.88
CA GLN A 94 4.31 -16.71 -20.34
C GLN A 94 4.06 -17.33 -18.96
N ILE A 95 4.32 -18.64 -18.81
CA ILE A 95 4.10 -19.37 -17.55
C ILE A 95 5.05 -18.86 -16.45
N THR A 96 6.35 -18.77 -16.74
CA THR A 96 7.35 -18.30 -15.77
C THR A 96 7.13 -16.84 -15.39
N GLY A 97 6.77 -15.99 -16.36
CA GLY A 97 6.38 -14.60 -16.12
C GLY A 97 5.12 -14.47 -15.24
N LEU A 98 4.12 -15.33 -15.47
CA LEU A 98 2.90 -15.38 -14.64
C LEU A 98 3.19 -15.77 -13.19
N PHE A 99 4.04 -16.77 -12.97
CA PHE A 99 4.48 -17.15 -11.63
C PHE A 99 5.23 -16.01 -10.93
N SER A 100 6.16 -15.37 -11.63
CA SER A 100 6.89 -14.20 -11.12
C SER A 100 5.92 -13.08 -10.71
N LEU A 101 5.01 -12.69 -11.62
CA LEU A 101 4.03 -11.64 -11.37
C LEU A 101 3.12 -11.96 -10.17
N THR A 102 2.63 -13.18 -10.07
CA THR A 102 1.78 -13.62 -8.96
C THR A 102 2.54 -13.57 -7.63
N TYR A 103 3.79 -14.06 -7.61
CA TYR A 103 4.65 -14.02 -6.44
C TYR A 103 4.85 -12.59 -5.95
N TYR A 104 5.27 -11.67 -6.83
CA TYR A 104 5.52 -10.27 -6.45
C TYR A 104 4.27 -9.49 -6.06
N LEU A 105 3.09 -9.80 -6.64
CA LEU A 105 1.83 -9.23 -6.20
C LEU A 105 1.46 -9.66 -4.77
N ILE A 106 1.66 -10.94 -4.44
CA ILE A 106 1.44 -11.44 -3.07
C ILE A 106 2.42 -10.76 -2.09
N GLN A 107 3.69 -10.63 -2.45
CA GLN A 107 4.67 -9.94 -1.61
C GLN A 107 4.33 -8.45 -1.44
N SER A 108 3.85 -7.79 -2.49
CA SER A 108 3.36 -6.40 -2.41
C SER A 108 2.16 -6.26 -1.48
N LEU A 109 1.23 -7.23 -1.48
CA LEU A 109 0.09 -7.25 -0.56
C LEU A 109 0.52 -7.45 0.90
N LYS A 110 1.53 -8.29 1.15
CA LYS A 110 2.11 -8.44 2.50
C LYS A 110 2.73 -7.14 2.99
N THR A 111 3.55 -6.50 2.16
CA THR A 111 4.12 -5.18 2.47
C THR A 111 3.04 -4.13 2.72
N TYR A 112 1.93 -4.15 1.97
CA TYR A 112 0.79 -3.27 2.25
C TYR A 112 0.13 -3.56 3.61
N ASN A 113 -0.02 -4.84 3.98
CA ASN A 113 -0.60 -5.18 5.28
C ASN A 113 0.32 -4.76 6.45
N GLU A 114 1.63 -4.86 6.29
CA GLU A 114 2.61 -4.35 7.25
C GLU A 114 2.51 -2.82 7.38
N TYR A 115 2.52 -2.11 6.25
CA TYR A 115 2.30 -0.66 6.19
C TYR A 115 1.00 -0.24 6.91
N LYS A 116 -0.10 -0.95 6.63
CA LYS A 116 -1.39 -0.69 7.24
C LYS A 116 -1.30 -0.84 8.76
N THR A 117 -0.75 -1.95 9.25
CA THR A 117 -0.62 -2.23 10.69
C THR A 117 0.25 -1.17 11.38
N ILE A 118 1.40 -0.81 10.80
CA ILE A 118 2.28 0.23 11.36
C ILE A 118 1.54 1.57 11.43
N THR A 119 0.85 1.96 10.35
CA THR A 119 0.12 3.23 10.29
C THR A 119 -0.93 3.35 11.41
N TYR A 120 -1.76 2.31 11.62
CA TYR A 120 -2.75 2.32 12.71
C TYR A 120 -2.12 2.31 14.12
N ASN A 121 -0.88 1.83 14.26
CA ASN A 121 -0.16 1.81 15.54
C ASN A 121 0.63 3.09 15.83
N VAL A 122 0.78 3.99 14.86
CA VAL A 122 1.66 5.18 14.98
C VAL A 122 0.90 6.49 14.82
N VAL A 123 -0.19 6.54 14.04
CA VAL A 123 -0.91 7.80 13.76
C VAL A 123 -2.39 7.76 14.11
N SER A 124 -2.92 8.84 14.69
CA SER A 124 -4.33 8.96 15.08
C SER A 124 -5.28 9.21 13.90
N PHE A 125 -4.74 9.46 12.72
CA PHE A 125 -5.46 9.79 11.49
C PHE A 125 -5.15 8.82 10.32
N ALA A 126 -4.92 7.54 10.65
CA ALA A 126 -4.47 6.51 9.73
C ALA A 126 -5.27 6.45 8.41
N ASP A 127 -6.59 6.66 8.44
CA ASP A 127 -7.44 6.60 7.24
C ASP A 127 -7.16 7.67 6.21
N SER A 128 -6.71 8.83 6.66
CA SER A 128 -6.46 10.00 5.82
C SER A 128 -5.14 9.87 5.07
N VAL A 129 -4.18 9.12 5.62
CA VAL A 129 -2.86 8.86 5.00
C VAL A 129 -2.75 7.49 4.35
N MET A 130 -3.73 6.60 4.55
CA MET A 130 -3.71 5.25 3.99
C MET A 130 -3.77 5.27 2.45
N PHE A 131 -2.81 4.64 1.78
CA PHE A 131 -2.82 4.43 0.32
C PHE A 131 -3.82 3.35 -0.11
N ARG A 132 -5.12 3.52 0.18
CA ARG A 132 -6.18 2.52 -0.06
C ARG A 132 -6.27 2.07 -1.52
N TRP A 133 -5.93 2.96 -2.46
CA TRP A 133 -5.89 2.63 -3.88
C TRP A 133 -4.85 1.54 -4.19
N ALA A 134 -3.72 1.50 -3.48
CA ALA A 134 -2.65 0.53 -3.70
C ALA A 134 -3.16 -0.89 -3.41
N GLN A 135 -3.83 -1.09 -2.28
CA GLN A 135 -4.45 -2.38 -1.97
C GLN A 135 -5.53 -2.77 -2.98
N ARG A 136 -6.42 -1.84 -3.33
CA ARG A 136 -7.49 -2.11 -4.31
C ARG A 136 -6.90 -2.51 -5.66
N PHE A 137 -5.84 -1.83 -6.10
CA PHE A 137 -5.12 -2.19 -7.31
C PHE A 137 -4.49 -3.57 -7.22
N LEU A 138 -3.72 -3.86 -6.16
CA LEU A 138 -3.05 -5.14 -5.99
C LEU A 138 -4.03 -6.31 -5.97
N ILE A 139 -5.16 -6.16 -5.26
CA ILE A 139 -6.25 -7.16 -5.23
C ILE A 139 -6.90 -7.29 -6.61
N ALA A 140 -7.25 -6.18 -7.27
CA ALA A 140 -7.88 -6.22 -8.58
C ALA A 140 -6.95 -6.83 -9.64
N PHE A 141 -5.65 -6.57 -9.58
CA PHE A 141 -4.69 -7.17 -10.50
C PHE A 141 -4.52 -8.67 -10.26
N LEU A 142 -4.48 -9.10 -8.99
CA LEU A 142 -4.46 -10.51 -8.64
C LEU A 142 -5.74 -11.24 -9.09
N LEU A 143 -6.90 -10.61 -8.92
CA LEU A 143 -8.18 -11.13 -9.43
C LEU A 143 -8.20 -11.22 -10.95
N LEU A 144 -7.68 -10.21 -11.65
CA LEU A 144 -7.57 -10.22 -13.11
C LEU A 144 -6.69 -11.38 -13.60
N ILE A 145 -5.59 -11.65 -12.89
CA ILE A 145 -4.73 -12.82 -13.15
C ILE A 145 -5.47 -14.13 -12.87
N ALA A 146 -6.19 -14.22 -11.74
CA ALA A 146 -6.97 -15.40 -11.40
C ALA A 146 -8.05 -15.69 -12.46
N ILE A 147 -8.78 -14.67 -12.91
CA ILE A 147 -9.76 -14.77 -14.00
C ILE A 147 -9.06 -15.25 -15.28
N ARG A 148 -7.90 -14.69 -15.64
CA ARG A 148 -7.11 -15.15 -16.80
C ARG A 148 -6.78 -16.65 -16.71
N ILE A 149 -6.35 -17.13 -15.55
CA ILE A 149 -6.02 -18.55 -15.33
C ILE A 149 -7.27 -19.43 -15.46
N VAL A 150 -8.38 -19.03 -14.82
CA VAL A 150 -9.65 -19.77 -14.90
C VAL A 150 -10.13 -19.86 -16.35
N PHE A 151 -10.08 -18.77 -17.11
CA PHE A 151 -10.45 -18.78 -18.53
C PHE A 151 -9.53 -19.65 -19.39
N PHE A 152 -8.22 -19.63 -19.12
CA PHE A 152 -7.27 -20.49 -19.82
C PHE A 152 -7.56 -21.98 -19.58
N ILE A 153 -7.89 -22.37 -18.35
CA ILE A 153 -8.25 -23.76 -18.01
C ILE A 153 -9.61 -24.15 -18.59
N ALA A 154 -10.60 -23.26 -18.49
CA ALA A 154 -11.96 -23.54 -18.95
C ALA A 154 -12.08 -23.54 -20.49
N ASN A 155 -11.26 -22.73 -21.17
CA ASN A 155 -11.30 -22.58 -22.62
C ASN A 155 -9.87 -22.56 -23.21
N PRO A 156 -9.15 -23.69 -23.25
CA PRO A 156 -7.79 -23.74 -23.77
C PRO A 156 -7.69 -23.27 -25.23
N GLU A 157 -8.74 -23.50 -26.04
CA GLU A 157 -8.83 -23.06 -27.44
C GLU A 157 -9.06 -21.55 -27.61
N TRP A 158 -9.18 -20.81 -26.50
CA TRP A 158 -9.29 -19.34 -26.49
C TRP A 158 -7.93 -18.63 -26.37
N ASP A 159 -6.83 -19.35 -26.58
CA ASP A 159 -5.51 -18.75 -26.57
C ASP A 159 -5.25 -17.77 -27.74
N GLU A 160 -6.14 -17.75 -28.75
CA GLU A 160 -6.11 -16.79 -29.85
C GLU A 160 -6.32 -15.34 -29.38
N PHE A 161 -5.50 -14.43 -29.92
CA PHE A 161 -5.48 -13.01 -29.55
C PHE A 161 -6.87 -12.34 -29.55
N GLY A 162 -7.71 -12.64 -30.54
CA GLY A 162 -9.06 -12.07 -30.66
C GLY A 162 -9.99 -12.42 -29.50
N LYS A 163 -9.84 -13.62 -28.91
CA LYS A 163 -10.66 -14.11 -27.79
C LYS A 163 -10.18 -13.56 -26.43
N LYS A 164 -9.00 -12.92 -26.40
CA LYS A 164 -8.42 -12.26 -25.21
C LYS A 164 -8.78 -10.77 -25.07
N PHE A 165 -9.62 -10.22 -25.96
CA PHE A 165 -9.92 -8.78 -25.96
C PHE A 165 -10.42 -8.26 -24.60
N TRP A 166 -11.27 -9.05 -23.92
CA TRP A 166 -11.85 -8.70 -22.62
C TRP A 166 -10.77 -8.44 -21.56
N TYR A 167 -9.70 -9.24 -21.57
CA TYR A 167 -8.59 -9.11 -20.63
C TYR A 167 -7.89 -7.77 -20.82
N TYR A 168 -7.64 -7.38 -22.07
CA TYR A 168 -7.02 -6.09 -22.39
C TYR A 168 -7.92 -4.90 -22.05
N VAL A 169 -9.24 -5.04 -22.20
CA VAL A 169 -10.20 -4.00 -21.75
C VAL A 169 -10.15 -3.87 -20.23
N CYS A 170 -10.27 -4.96 -19.49
CA CYS A 170 -10.18 -4.94 -18.02
C CYS A 170 -8.84 -4.41 -17.53
N PHE A 171 -7.74 -4.84 -18.15
CA PHE A 171 -6.39 -4.36 -17.84
C PHE A 171 -6.26 -2.85 -18.10
N SER A 172 -6.82 -2.34 -19.20
CA SER A 172 -6.82 -0.91 -19.52
C SER A 172 -7.62 -0.10 -18.50
N LEU A 173 -8.81 -0.56 -18.12
CA LEU A 173 -9.63 0.09 -17.08
C LEU A 173 -8.89 0.12 -15.74
N LEU A 174 -8.22 -0.98 -15.37
CA LEU A 174 -7.41 -1.05 -14.17
C LEU A 174 -6.24 -0.05 -14.23
N PHE A 175 -5.58 0.08 -15.38
CA PHE A 175 -4.48 1.02 -15.57
C PHE A 175 -4.93 2.48 -15.45
N TYR A 176 -6.08 2.85 -16.03
CA TYR A 176 -6.68 4.18 -15.85
C TYR A 176 -7.07 4.44 -14.40
N TYR A 177 -7.66 3.46 -13.72
CA TYR A 177 -7.98 3.55 -12.29
C TYR A 177 -6.74 3.87 -11.45
N VAL A 178 -5.62 3.17 -11.68
CA VAL A 178 -4.35 3.43 -10.99
C VAL A 178 -3.81 4.80 -11.30
N SER A 179 -3.84 5.21 -12.58
CA SER A 179 -3.30 6.50 -13.00
C SER A 179 -4.03 7.66 -12.32
N ILE A 180 -5.37 7.62 -12.29
CA ILE A 180 -6.20 8.63 -11.63
C ILE A 180 -6.02 8.57 -10.10
N SER A 181 -6.05 7.37 -9.52
CA SER A 181 -5.97 7.19 -8.07
C SER A 181 -4.58 7.54 -7.52
N GLY A 182 -3.52 7.16 -8.23
CA GLY A 182 -2.14 7.51 -7.89
C GLY A 182 -1.92 9.03 -7.95
N TYR A 183 -2.37 9.68 -9.03
CA TYR A 183 -2.25 11.13 -9.17
C TYR A 183 -2.97 11.88 -8.04
N THR A 184 -4.25 11.57 -7.82
CA THR A 184 -5.05 12.22 -6.76
C THR A 184 -4.48 12.05 -5.36
N ASN A 185 -3.98 10.87 -5.01
CA ASN A 185 -3.37 10.62 -3.70
C ASN A 185 -1.96 11.21 -3.56
N SER A 186 -1.20 11.31 -4.64
CA SER A 186 0.12 11.97 -4.62
C SER A 186 0.01 13.45 -4.26
N VAL A 187 -1.04 14.13 -4.74
CA VAL A 187 -1.31 15.55 -4.41
C VAL A 187 -1.72 15.70 -2.94
N LEU A 188 -2.51 14.77 -2.40
CA LEU A 188 -3.04 14.83 -1.03
C LEU A 188 -2.03 14.43 0.04
N SER A 189 -1.08 13.53 -0.27
CA SER A 189 -0.14 12.97 0.72
C SER A 189 1.10 13.84 0.98
N THR A 190 1.34 14.86 0.15
CA THR A 190 2.50 15.77 0.28
C THR A 190 2.46 16.69 1.50
N THR A 191 1.31 16.85 2.16
CA THR A 191 1.08 17.91 3.15
C THR A 191 1.05 17.47 4.62
N SER A 192 0.78 16.22 4.99
CA SER A 192 0.60 15.82 6.41
C SER A 192 1.44 14.65 6.92
N PHE A 193 2.04 13.83 6.05
CA PHE A 193 2.77 12.62 6.47
C PHE A 193 4.30 12.80 6.58
N ARG A 194 4.82 13.92 6.04
CA ARG A 194 6.26 14.12 5.81
C ARG A 194 7.09 14.28 7.09
N ASP A 195 6.49 14.79 8.17
CA ASP A 195 7.22 15.12 9.40
C ASP A 195 7.09 14.03 10.48
N SER A 196 5.93 13.35 10.59
CA SER A 196 5.73 12.32 11.61
C SER A 196 6.43 10.99 11.30
N ALA A 197 6.48 10.56 10.03
CA ALA A 197 7.17 9.32 9.65
C ALA A 197 8.71 9.43 9.79
N ARG A 198 9.25 10.63 9.57
CA ARG A 198 10.68 10.95 9.72
C ARG A 198 11.16 10.79 11.18
N ASN A 199 10.30 11.09 12.15
CA ASN A 199 10.64 10.95 13.56
C ASN A 199 10.63 9.48 14.02
N PHE A 200 9.75 8.63 13.47
CA PHE A 200 9.75 7.18 13.74
C PHE A 200 11.00 6.45 13.18
N GLU A 201 11.51 6.90 12.03
CA GLU A 201 12.77 6.40 11.46
C GLU A 201 14.02 6.93 12.18
N ASN A 202 13.99 8.17 12.66
CA ASN A 202 15.12 8.74 13.40
C ASN A 202 15.25 8.13 14.81
N ASP A 203 14.13 7.80 15.47
CA ASP A 203 14.13 7.05 16.74
C ASP A 203 14.59 5.60 16.59
N SER A 204 14.53 5.02 15.38
CA SER A 204 15.07 3.69 15.09
C SER A 204 16.52 3.71 14.58
N LYS A 205 17.08 4.89 14.25
CA LYS A 205 18.49 5.09 13.88
C LYS A 205 19.39 5.52 15.05
N LEU A 206 18.81 5.94 16.17
CA LEU A 206 19.54 6.07 17.43
C LEU A 206 19.71 4.66 18.03
N ASN A 207 20.95 4.14 17.98
CA ASN A 207 21.44 2.87 18.54
C ASN A 207 21.25 1.60 17.70
N VAL A 208 21.85 1.54 16.50
CA VAL A 208 22.02 0.26 15.76
C VAL A 208 23.37 -0.41 16.06
N GLU A 209 24.31 0.26 16.74
CA GLU A 209 25.60 -0.36 17.13
C GLU A 209 25.60 -1.06 18.50
N ASP A 210 24.53 -0.96 19.31
CA ASP A 210 24.42 -1.62 20.63
C ASP A 210 23.31 -2.67 20.73
N ILE A 211 22.76 -3.16 19.61
CA ILE A 211 21.66 -4.15 19.61
C ILE A 211 22.09 -5.46 18.96
N THR A 212 23.01 -6.17 19.62
CA THR A 212 22.86 -7.62 19.78
C THR A 212 22.03 -7.86 21.04
N ILE A 213 20.75 -7.47 21.01
CA ILE A 213 19.82 -7.78 22.08
C ILE A 213 18.72 -8.67 21.51
N ASP A 214 18.72 -9.86 22.08
CA ASP A 214 17.72 -10.91 22.06
C ASP A 214 16.28 -10.38 21.90
N LYS A 215 15.42 -11.13 21.20
CA LYS A 215 14.00 -10.80 20.97
C LYS A 215 13.15 -10.75 22.26
N ASN A 216 13.78 -10.78 23.43
CA ASN A 216 13.18 -11.03 24.74
C ASN A 216 13.22 -9.84 25.72
N THR A 217 13.73 -8.65 25.35
CA THR A 217 14.12 -7.64 26.36
C THR A 217 13.19 -6.43 26.52
N PHE A 218 11.95 -6.48 26.03
CA PHE A 218 10.90 -5.53 26.44
C PHE A 218 9.66 -6.28 26.93
N LYS A 219 9.84 -7.14 27.95
CA LYS A 219 8.73 -7.50 28.82
C LYS A 219 8.51 -6.33 29.77
N VAL A 220 7.45 -5.55 29.54
CA VAL A 220 6.94 -4.64 30.57
C VAL A 220 6.47 -5.55 31.71
N GLU A 221 7.14 -5.50 32.86
CA GLU A 221 6.64 -6.18 34.06
C GLU A 221 5.25 -5.63 34.38
N ILE A 222 4.33 -6.49 34.82
CA ILE A 222 2.91 -6.14 35.05
C ILE A 222 2.76 -4.93 35.98
N ALA A 223 3.66 -4.77 36.96
CA ALA A 223 3.67 -3.63 37.88
C ALA A 223 4.05 -2.28 37.22
N ASP A 224 4.81 -2.29 36.10
CA ASP A 224 5.12 -1.10 35.33
C ASP A 224 3.93 -0.72 34.41
N LEU A 225 3.11 -1.69 33.98
CA LEU A 225 2.01 -1.48 33.03
C LEU A 225 0.97 -0.48 33.55
N ASP A 226 0.47 -0.66 34.78
CA ASP A 226 -0.57 0.22 35.34
C ASP A 226 -0.08 1.67 35.51
N ILE A 227 1.17 1.85 35.97
CA ILE A 227 1.81 3.17 36.09
C ILE A 227 1.88 3.85 34.72
N TRP A 228 2.27 3.11 33.68
CA TRP A 228 2.33 3.68 32.33
C TRP A 228 0.94 3.94 31.74
N LYS A 229 -0.07 3.12 32.04
CA LYS A 229 -1.46 3.39 31.66
C LYS A 229 -1.95 4.69 32.27
N GLU A 230 -1.72 4.91 33.57
CA GLU A 230 -2.08 6.17 34.24
C GLU A 230 -1.38 7.38 33.60
N LYS A 231 -0.07 7.27 33.30
CA LYS A 231 0.67 8.34 32.62
C LYS A 231 0.08 8.66 31.25
N ILE A 232 -0.21 7.63 30.44
CA ILE A 232 -0.77 7.81 29.09
C ILE A 232 -2.20 8.36 29.16
N GLU A 233 -3.01 7.86 30.09
CA GLU A 233 -4.38 8.33 30.29
C GLU A 233 -4.43 9.77 30.79
N SER A 234 -3.49 10.17 31.65
CA SER A 234 -3.33 11.57 32.09
C SER A 234 -3.10 12.51 30.89
N LEU A 235 -2.29 12.12 29.90
CA LEU A 235 -2.12 12.90 28.68
C LEU A 235 -3.41 13.06 27.87
N MET A 236 -4.33 12.10 27.95
CA MET A 236 -5.61 12.16 27.27
C MET A 236 -6.65 12.95 28.06
N LEU A 237 -6.73 12.76 29.38
CA LEU A 237 -7.78 13.37 30.20
C LEU A 237 -7.43 14.78 30.67
N VAL A 238 -6.17 15.01 31.07
CA VAL A 238 -5.71 16.29 31.62
C VAL A 238 -5.20 17.20 30.51
N ASP A 239 -4.22 16.71 29.73
CA ASP A 239 -3.59 17.51 28.66
C ASP A 239 -4.44 17.56 27.38
N LYS A 240 -5.51 16.77 27.30
CA LYS A 240 -6.41 16.67 26.13
C LYS A 240 -5.69 16.49 24.80
N MET A 241 -4.59 15.74 24.78
CA MET A 241 -3.78 15.56 23.57
C MET A 241 -4.57 14.99 22.38
N TYR A 242 -5.69 14.30 22.64
CA TYR A 242 -6.60 13.80 21.60
C TYR A 242 -7.19 14.91 20.71
N GLU A 243 -7.26 16.16 21.17
CA GLU A 243 -7.77 17.30 20.39
C GLU A 243 -6.83 17.66 19.23
N ASN A 244 -5.55 17.27 19.28
CA ASN A 244 -4.63 17.47 18.16
C ASN A 244 -5.03 16.55 16.97
N PRO A 245 -5.44 17.09 15.82
CA PRO A 245 -5.87 16.29 14.67
C PRO A 245 -4.75 15.49 14.00
N GLU A 246 -3.50 15.89 14.23
CA GLU A 246 -2.30 15.26 13.68
C GLU A 246 -1.51 14.51 14.76
N LEU A 247 -2.15 14.14 15.88
CA LEU A 247 -1.49 13.42 16.96
C LEU A 247 -0.87 12.11 16.47
N VAL A 248 0.42 11.94 16.74
CA VAL A 248 1.19 10.72 16.47
C VAL A 248 1.86 10.18 17.73
N ILE A 249 2.23 8.91 17.71
CA ILE A 249 2.73 8.21 18.90
C ILE A 249 4.04 8.81 19.44
N SER A 250 4.84 9.43 18.57
CA SER A 250 6.06 10.13 18.97
C SER A 250 5.77 11.34 19.85
N ASP A 251 4.58 11.95 19.74
CA ASP A 251 4.20 13.08 20.59
C ASP A 251 4.03 12.62 22.05
N LEU A 252 3.39 11.47 22.26
CA LEU A 252 3.24 10.86 23.59
C LEU A 252 4.59 10.40 24.13
N SER A 253 5.41 9.78 23.29
CA SER A 253 6.71 9.25 23.73
C SER A 253 7.65 10.39 24.14
N ASN A 254 7.67 11.49 23.39
CA ASN A 254 8.42 12.70 23.73
C ASN A 254 7.91 13.33 25.03
N ARG A 255 6.59 13.43 25.21
CA ARG A 255 5.99 14.01 26.43
C ARG A 255 6.27 13.18 27.68
N LEU A 256 6.38 11.86 27.55
CA LEU A 256 6.67 10.95 28.66
C LEU A 256 8.16 10.57 28.79
N GLY A 257 9.03 11.11 27.92
CA GLY A 257 10.47 10.83 27.94
C GLY A 257 10.80 9.35 27.72
N THR A 258 10.13 8.68 26.78
CA THR A 258 10.32 7.24 26.49
C THR A 258 10.27 6.95 24.99
N HIS A 259 10.43 5.68 24.61
CA HIS A 259 10.38 5.26 23.21
C HIS A 259 8.94 5.02 22.71
N SER A 260 8.66 5.42 21.47
CA SER A 260 7.38 5.18 20.78
C SER A 260 6.95 3.71 20.82
N LYS A 261 7.90 2.78 20.71
CA LYS A 261 7.63 1.34 20.78
C LYS A 261 7.08 0.90 22.14
N LYS A 262 7.58 1.47 23.24
CA LYS A 262 7.09 1.18 24.60
C LYS A 262 5.64 1.68 24.74
N ILE A 263 5.34 2.90 24.30
CA ILE A 263 3.97 3.44 24.28
C ILE A 263 3.03 2.57 23.45
N SER A 264 3.47 2.14 22.25
CA SER A 264 2.65 1.29 21.38
C SER A 264 2.33 -0.05 22.03
N GLN A 265 3.32 -0.65 22.71
CA GLN A 265 3.15 -1.89 23.44
C GLN A 265 2.18 -1.73 24.61
N ILE A 266 2.33 -0.69 25.42
CA ILE A 266 1.41 -0.41 26.55
C ILE A 266 -0.02 -0.16 26.05
N ILE A 267 -0.18 0.54 24.92
CA ILE A 267 -1.51 0.78 24.32
C ILE A 267 -2.15 -0.53 23.85
N ASN A 268 -1.39 -1.36 23.13
CA ASN A 268 -1.88 -2.64 22.63
C ASN A 268 -2.16 -3.66 23.75
N GLU A 269 -1.30 -3.76 24.77
CA GLU A 269 -1.42 -4.75 25.85
C GLU A 269 -2.32 -4.24 26.99
N GLY A 270 -2.21 -2.96 27.35
CA GLY A 270 -2.88 -2.37 28.51
C GLY A 270 -4.27 -1.82 28.22
N PHE A 271 -4.55 -1.39 26.99
CA PHE A 271 -5.86 -0.87 26.57
C PHE A 271 -6.53 -1.74 25.50
N GLU A 272 -5.87 -2.79 25.00
CA GLU A 272 -6.38 -3.69 23.95
C GLU A 272 -6.80 -2.95 22.66
N MET A 273 -6.14 -1.84 22.37
CA MET A 273 -6.39 -1.00 21.20
C MET A 273 -5.08 -0.71 20.48
N ASN A 274 -5.11 -0.48 19.18
CA ASN A 274 -3.99 0.21 18.51
C ASN A 274 -4.06 1.71 18.82
N PHE A 275 -2.96 2.43 18.59
CA PHE A 275 -2.86 3.88 18.85
C PHE A 275 -3.99 4.70 18.19
N ASN A 276 -4.34 4.40 16.93
CA ASN A 276 -5.41 5.08 16.23
C ASN A 276 -6.76 4.93 16.94
N ASP A 277 -7.10 3.70 17.31
CA ASP A 277 -8.34 3.38 18.02
C ASP A 277 -8.34 3.98 19.43
N PHE A 278 -7.20 3.93 20.13
CA PHE A 278 -7.01 4.52 21.45
C PHE A 278 -7.30 6.04 21.43
N VAL A 279 -6.68 6.80 20.54
CA VAL A 279 -6.94 8.25 20.45
C VAL A 279 -8.39 8.52 20.06
N ASN A 280 -8.90 7.80 19.05
CA ASN A 280 -10.27 8.00 18.58
C ASN A 280 -11.33 7.59 19.62
N HIS A 281 -11.01 6.72 20.57
CA HIS A 281 -11.86 6.43 21.73
C HIS A 281 -12.10 7.70 22.56
N TYR A 282 -11.03 8.42 22.94
CA TYR A 282 -11.15 9.67 23.69
C TYR A 282 -11.83 10.79 22.88
N ARG A 283 -11.51 10.92 21.58
CA ARG A 283 -12.21 11.87 20.70
C ARG A 283 -13.70 11.61 20.63
N THR A 284 -14.09 10.33 20.55
CA THR A 284 -15.52 9.95 20.50
C THR A 284 -16.20 10.21 21.84
N LYS A 285 -15.53 9.93 22.96
CA LYS A 285 -16.06 10.22 24.30
C LYS A 285 -16.28 11.73 24.49
N ALA A 286 -15.32 12.55 24.09
CA ALA A 286 -15.44 14.01 24.14
C ALA A 286 -16.61 14.50 23.26
N LEU A 287 -16.75 13.95 22.05
CA LEU A 287 -17.85 14.29 21.15
C LEU A 287 -19.23 13.92 21.74
N ILE A 288 -19.35 12.75 22.36
CA ILE A 288 -20.61 12.32 23.00
C ILE A 288 -20.96 13.28 24.14
N ALA A 289 -19.99 13.69 24.97
CA ALA A 289 -20.23 14.67 26.03
C ALA A 289 -20.78 15.99 25.46
N LYS A 290 -20.18 16.53 24.39
CA LYS A 290 -20.70 17.73 23.70
C LYS A 290 -22.11 17.55 23.14
N ILE A 291 -22.43 16.35 22.64
CA ILE A 291 -23.78 16.02 22.16
C ILE A 291 -24.77 16.02 23.33
N GLU A 292 -24.40 15.44 24.47
CA GLU A 292 -25.21 15.40 25.69
C GLU A 292 -25.46 16.79 26.28
N GLU A 293 -24.49 17.71 26.15
CA GLU A 293 -24.63 19.13 26.49
C GLU A 293 -25.49 19.93 25.50
N GLY A 294 -25.94 19.30 24.41
CA GLY A 294 -26.84 19.90 23.43
C GLY A 294 -26.17 20.73 22.34
N GLU A 295 -24.84 20.72 22.23
CA GLU A 295 -24.09 21.50 21.22
C GLU A 295 -24.46 21.13 19.77
N HIS A 296 -24.95 19.90 19.56
CA HIS A 296 -25.40 19.39 18.26
C HIS A 296 -26.62 20.13 17.68
N ASN A 297 -27.32 20.94 18.49
CA ASN A 297 -28.40 21.81 18.04
C ASN A 297 -27.90 23.09 17.33
N ILE A 298 -26.64 23.46 17.58
CA ILE A 298 -26.03 24.71 17.10
C ILE A 298 -25.01 24.40 15.99
N GLN A 299 -24.29 23.28 16.11
CA GLN A 299 -23.23 22.89 15.20
C GLN A 299 -23.47 21.50 14.61
N THR A 300 -23.01 21.30 13.37
CA THR A 300 -23.08 19.98 12.74
C THR A 300 -22.24 18.95 13.49
N LEU A 301 -22.66 17.68 13.49
CA LEU A 301 -21.88 16.58 14.10
C LEU A 301 -20.45 16.48 13.56
N LEU A 302 -20.26 16.78 12.27
CA LEU A 302 -18.92 16.82 11.69
C LEU A 302 -18.10 17.99 12.27
N GLY A 303 -18.70 19.17 12.44
CA GLY A 303 -18.04 20.30 13.08
C GLY A 303 -17.59 19.96 14.49
N LEU A 304 -18.48 19.43 15.32
CA LEU A 304 -18.14 19.00 16.69
C LEU A 304 -17.04 17.93 16.68
N ALA A 305 -17.08 16.99 15.73
CA ALA A 305 -16.03 15.99 15.59
C ALA A 305 -14.67 16.62 15.25
N LEU A 306 -14.63 17.63 14.37
CA LEU A 306 -13.40 18.36 14.05
C LEU A 306 -12.85 19.07 15.30
N ASP A 307 -13.72 19.67 16.11
CA ASP A 307 -13.32 20.32 17.36
C ASP A 307 -12.77 19.33 18.40
N CYS A 308 -13.24 18.07 18.37
CA CYS A 308 -12.69 16.99 19.17
C CYS A 308 -11.43 16.34 18.56
N GLY A 309 -10.83 16.94 17.54
CA GLY A 309 -9.58 16.49 16.93
C GLY A 309 -9.71 15.44 15.83
N PHE A 310 -10.91 15.12 15.33
CA PHE A 310 -11.00 14.27 14.14
C PHE A 310 -10.48 15.02 12.91
N ASN A 311 -9.62 14.40 12.09
CA ASN A 311 -9.08 15.06 10.89
C ASN A 311 -9.87 14.77 9.60
N SER A 312 -10.80 13.81 9.62
CA SER A 312 -11.62 13.48 8.46
C SER A 312 -12.97 12.90 8.85
N LYS A 313 -13.97 13.16 8.00
CA LYS A 313 -15.31 12.56 8.09
C LYS A 313 -15.26 11.02 8.11
N SER A 314 -14.30 10.43 7.40
CA SER A 314 -14.18 8.96 7.30
C SER A 314 -13.69 8.33 8.61
N THR A 315 -12.74 8.98 9.29
CA THR A 315 -12.23 8.57 10.60
C THR A 315 -13.32 8.72 11.65
N PHE A 316 -13.96 9.90 11.70
CA PHE A 316 -15.09 10.20 12.58
C PHE A 316 -16.20 9.14 12.47
N ASN A 317 -16.75 8.94 11.27
CA ASN A 317 -17.86 8.01 11.09
C ASN A 317 -17.53 6.58 11.53
N ARG A 318 -16.30 6.11 11.25
CA ARG A 318 -15.87 4.76 11.65
C ARG A 318 -15.70 4.65 13.16
N ALA A 319 -14.99 5.60 13.78
CA ALA A 319 -14.75 5.60 15.22
C ALA A 319 -16.06 5.68 16.00
N PHE A 320 -16.96 6.60 15.61
CA PHE A 320 -18.26 6.78 16.24
C PHE A 320 -19.12 5.52 16.14
N LYS A 321 -19.19 4.91 14.94
CA LYS A 321 -19.93 3.66 14.74
C LYS A 321 -19.34 2.50 15.54
N ARG A 322 -18.02 2.43 15.67
CA ARG A 322 -17.35 1.39 16.46
C ARG A 322 -17.64 1.53 17.96
N ALA A 323 -17.68 2.76 18.47
CA ALA A 323 -17.94 3.02 19.88
C ALA A 323 -19.43 2.86 20.25
N THR A 324 -20.35 3.26 19.36
CA THR A 324 -21.78 3.35 19.68
C THR A 324 -22.65 2.28 19.00
N ASN A 325 -22.08 1.48 18.08
CA ASN A 325 -22.78 0.59 17.14
C ASN A 325 -23.78 1.29 16.20
N LEU A 326 -23.86 2.62 16.23
CA LEU A 326 -24.76 3.44 15.41
C LEU A 326 -23.96 4.43 14.57
N SER A 327 -24.45 4.77 13.38
CA SER A 327 -23.92 5.95 12.70
C SER A 327 -24.25 7.21 13.50
N PRO A 328 -23.47 8.30 13.35
CA PRO A 328 -23.74 9.55 14.07
C PRO A 328 -25.18 10.06 13.87
N LYS A 329 -25.73 9.90 12.67
CA LYS A 329 -27.11 10.28 12.35
C LYS A 329 -28.12 9.42 13.11
N GLU A 330 -27.97 8.09 13.07
CA GLU A 330 -28.84 7.16 13.78
C GLU A 330 -28.80 7.38 15.30
N TYR A 331 -27.64 7.73 15.85
CA TYR A 331 -27.49 8.02 17.28
C TYR A 331 -28.31 9.25 17.69
N ILE A 332 -28.29 10.33 16.91
CA ILE A 332 -29.11 11.51 17.18
C ILE A 332 -30.60 11.19 17.04
N GLU A 333 -31.01 10.53 15.96
CA GLU A 333 -32.41 10.15 15.74
C GLU A 333 -32.98 9.29 16.87
N LYS A 334 -32.16 8.40 17.44
CA LYS A 334 -32.57 7.50 18.53
C LYS A 334 -32.63 8.17 19.90
N ASN A 335 -31.65 9.00 20.24
CA ASN A 335 -31.49 9.54 21.60
C ASN A 335 -32.04 10.96 21.77
N TYR A 336 -32.18 11.71 20.67
CA TYR A 336 -32.68 13.08 20.66
C TYR A 336 -33.74 13.24 19.56
N PRO A 337 -34.87 12.50 19.64
CA PRO A 337 -35.96 12.64 18.69
C PRO A 337 -36.54 14.06 18.77
N LYS A 338 -36.91 14.62 17.61
CA LYS A 338 -37.52 15.95 17.50
C LYS A 338 -38.92 16.00 18.08
#